data_AF-V8CXF4-F1
#
_entry.id   AF-V8CXF4-F1
#
_cell.length_a   1.000
_cell.length_b   1.000
_cell.length_c   1.000
_cell.angle_alpha   90.00
_cell.angle_beta   90.00
_cell.angle_gamma   90.00
#
_symmetry.space_group_name_H-M   'P 1'
#
loop_
_entity.id
_entity.type
_entity.pdbx_description
1 polymer ?
#
loop_
_entity_poly.entity_id
_entity_poly.type
_entity_poly.pdbx_seq_one_letter_code
_entity_poly.pdbx_strand_id
1 'polypeptide(L)'
;MGTKPDGERRQIAAVAKRLGDSHPKIATADVDRLVQTIYDRFLDARVRDFIPLLVERRAREALLQGPRPPSPPAVAPTTVDFPMVERLEQSTSLGAARYSA
;
A
#
# COMPACT_ATOMS: atom_id res chain seq x y z
N MET A 1 18.64 -22.66 -17.08
CA MET A 1 19.50 -21.55 -16.58
C MET A 1 18.74 -20.87 -15.45
N GLY A 2 18.70 -21.47 -14.25
CA GLY A 2 17.96 -20.91 -13.12
C GLY A 2 18.73 -19.76 -12.51
N THR A 3 18.16 -18.56 -12.50
CA THR A 3 18.77 -17.42 -11.82
C THR A 3 18.78 -17.72 -10.31
N LYS A 4 19.97 -17.95 -9.74
CA LYS A 4 20.12 -18.10 -8.29
C LYS A 4 19.54 -16.85 -7.60
N PRO A 5 18.93 -16.97 -6.41
CA PRO A 5 18.37 -15.82 -5.68
C PRO A 5 19.39 -14.67 -5.48
N ASP A 6 20.69 -14.99 -5.41
CA ASP A 6 21.76 -13.99 -5.34
C ASP A 6 21.95 -13.19 -6.63
N GLY A 7 21.60 -13.78 -7.78
CA GLY A 7 21.63 -13.13 -9.09
C GLY A 7 20.43 -12.20 -9.27
N GLU A 8 19.26 -12.63 -8.83
CA GLU A 8 18.05 -11.80 -8.83
C GLU A 8 18.23 -10.56 -7.97
N ARG A 9 18.66 -10.69 -6.70
CA ARG A 9 18.87 -9.53 -5.82
C ARG A 9 19.91 -8.55 -6.35
N ARG A 10 20.97 -9.06 -7.01
CA ARG A 10 21.97 -8.23 -7.69
C ARG A 10 21.38 -7.48 -8.88
N GLN A 11 20.53 -8.13 -9.67
CA GLN A 11 19.84 -7.48 -10.78
C GLN A 11 18.86 -6.40 -10.29
N ILE A 12 18.14 -6.64 -9.20
CA ILE A 12 17.24 -5.66 -8.58
C ILE A 12 18.02 -4.44 -8.08
N ALA A 13 19.15 -4.64 -7.39
CA ALA A 13 20.01 -3.53 -6.96
C ALA A 13 20.55 -2.72 -8.15
N ALA A 14 20.92 -3.39 -9.24
CA ALA A 14 21.36 -2.72 -10.47
C ALA A 14 20.22 -1.92 -11.14
N VAL A 15 18.97 -2.41 -11.07
CA VAL A 15 17.78 -1.67 -11.54
C VAL A 15 17.56 -0.41 -10.71
N ALA A 16 17.60 -0.50 -9.38
CA ALA A 16 17.43 0.66 -8.49
C ALA A 16 18.47 1.75 -8.77
N LYS A 17 19.75 1.36 -8.92
CA LYS A 17 20.82 2.28 -9.28
C LYS A 17 20.55 2.98 -10.62
N ARG A 18 20.23 2.24 -11.68
CA ARG A 18 19.95 2.84 -13.00
C ARG A 18 18.74 3.78 -12.98
N LEU A 19 17.72 3.47 -12.18
CA LEU A 19 16.56 4.33 -12.01
C LEU A 19 16.93 5.61 -11.26
N GLY A 20 17.74 5.53 -10.21
CA GLY A 20 18.28 6.70 -9.53
C GLY A 20 19.09 7.60 -10.47
N ASP A 21 20.00 7.00 -11.25
CA ASP A 21 20.82 7.72 -12.23
C ASP A 21 19.96 8.38 -13.34
N SER A 22 18.86 7.73 -13.74
CA SER A 22 17.94 8.25 -14.77
C SER A 22 16.96 9.32 -14.24
N HIS A 23 16.76 9.38 -12.92
CA HIS A 23 15.81 10.29 -12.27
C HIS A 23 16.50 11.10 -11.14
N PRO A 24 17.48 11.98 -11.44
CA PRO A 24 18.26 12.71 -10.44
C PRO A 24 17.42 13.69 -9.59
N LYS A 25 16.18 13.96 -9.98
CA LYS A 25 15.22 14.79 -9.22
C LYS A 25 14.55 14.02 -8.06
N ILE A 26 14.72 12.70 -7.99
CA ILE A 26 14.09 11.83 -7.02
C ILE A 26 15.19 11.27 -6.12
N ALA A 27 14.99 11.28 -4.80
CA ALA A 27 15.97 10.77 -3.87
C ALA A 27 16.20 9.27 -4.12
N THR A 28 17.47 8.85 -4.16
CA THR A 28 17.83 7.44 -4.37
C THR A 28 17.15 6.52 -3.35
N ALA A 29 17.00 6.98 -2.11
CA ALA A 29 16.28 6.25 -1.05
C ALA A 29 14.81 5.99 -1.39
N ASP A 30 14.13 6.92 -2.06
CA ASP A 30 12.73 6.76 -2.48
C ASP A 30 12.63 5.80 -3.68
N VAL A 31 13.61 5.84 -4.59
CA VAL A 31 13.72 4.87 -5.69
C VAL A 31 13.96 3.46 -5.15
N ASP A 32 14.87 3.29 -4.19
CA ASP A 32 15.14 2.00 -3.53
C ASP A 32 13.89 1.46 -2.82
N ARG A 33 13.19 2.29 -2.04
CA ARG A 33 11.93 1.88 -1.39
C ARG A 33 10.87 1.47 -2.40
N LEU A 34 10.73 2.21 -3.50
CA LEU A 34 9.77 1.91 -4.55
C LEU A 34 10.09 0.56 -5.22
N VAL A 35 11.35 0.36 -5.60
CA VAL A 35 11.83 -0.90 -6.20
C VAL A 35 11.61 -2.07 -5.25
N GLN A 36 11.93 -1.92 -3.97
CA GLN A 36 11.71 -2.95 -2.95
C GLN A 36 10.23 -3.26 -2.76
N THR A 37 9.37 -2.24 -2.70
CA THR A 37 7.91 -2.41 -2.58
C THR A 37 7.32 -3.16 -3.77
N ILE A 38 7.83 -2.90 -4.98
CA ILE A 38 7.40 -3.60 -6.19
C ILE A 38 7.93 -5.03 -6.19
N TYR A 39 9.18 -5.26 -5.79
CA TYR A 39 9.80 -6.58 -5.68
C TYR A 39 9.06 -7.49 -4.69
N ASP A 40 8.64 -6.95 -3.55
CA ASP A 40 7.89 -7.67 -2.51
C ASP A 40 6.61 -8.31 -3.04
N ARG A 41 5.94 -7.65 -3.99
CA ARG A 41 4.72 -8.16 -4.65
C ARG A 41 4.96 -9.41 -5.49
N PHE A 42 6.21 -9.75 -5.79
CA PHE A 42 6.58 -10.95 -6.55
C PHE A 42 7.21 -12.05 -5.70
N LEU A 43 7.22 -11.92 -4.36
CA LEU A 43 7.80 -12.95 -3.48
C LEU A 43 7.11 -14.32 -3.63
N ASP A 44 5.81 -14.33 -3.92
CA ASP A 44 5.03 -15.57 -4.12
C ASP A 44 5.01 -16.04 -5.59
N ALA A 45 5.70 -15.34 -6.50
CA ALA A 45 5.64 -15.66 -7.92
C ALA A 45 6.40 -16.96 -8.24
N ARG A 46 5.70 -17.92 -8.86
CA ARG A 46 6.26 -19.24 -9.27
C ARG A 46 7.38 -19.14 -10.32
N VAL A 47 7.36 -18.10 -11.16
CA VAL A 47 8.38 -17.86 -12.19
C VAL A 47 9.11 -16.56 -11.87
N ARG A 48 10.40 -16.67 -11.54
CA ARG A 48 11.20 -15.54 -11.00
C ARG A 48 12.23 -14.97 -11.96
N ASP A 49 12.50 -15.65 -13.08
CA ASP A 49 13.51 -15.22 -14.08
C ASP A 49 13.18 -13.85 -14.72
N PHE A 50 11.91 -13.44 -14.71
CA PHE A 50 11.45 -12.17 -15.29
C PHE A 50 11.16 -11.07 -14.25
N ILE A 51 11.31 -11.36 -12.95
CA ILE A 51 11.04 -10.38 -11.89
C ILE A 51 11.86 -9.09 -12.07
N PRO A 52 13.18 -9.12 -12.39
CA PRO A 52 13.96 -7.91 -12.58
C PRO A 52 13.40 -6.96 -13.65
N LEU A 53 12.96 -7.51 -14.78
CA LEU A 53 12.35 -6.74 -15.87
C LEU A 53 10.98 -6.16 -15.49
N LEU A 54 10.16 -6.95 -14.79
CA LEU A 54 8.84 -6.52 -14.33
C LEU A 54 8.93 -5.41 -13.28
N VAL A 55 9.91 -5.52 -12.37
CA VAL A 55 10.18 -4.51 -11.34
C VAL A 55 10.63 -3.21 -11.97
N GLU A 56 11.58 -3.27 -12.91
CA GLU A 56 12.05 -2.09 -13.63
C GLU A 56 10.91 -1.37 -14.35
N ARG A 57 10.09 -2.11 -15.11
CA ARG A 57 8.97 -1.52 -15.86
C ARG A 57 7.98 -0.83 -14.92
N ARG A 58 7.57 -1.51 -13.85
CA ARG A 58 6.63 -0.93 -12.88
C ARG A 58 7.20 0.27 -12.14
N ALA A 59 8.50 0.26 -11.85
CA ALA A 59 9.16 1.40 -11.23
C ALA A 59 9.17 2.60 -12.18
N ARG A 60 9.51 2.43 -13.47
CA ARG A 60 9.41 3.50 -14.47
C ARG A 60 7.99 4.05 -14.59
N GLU A 61 6.99 3.18 -14.66
CA GLU A 61 5.58 3.59 -14.71
C GLU A 61 5.19 4.39 -13.46
N ALA A 62 5.59 3.95 -12.26
CA ALA A 62 5.31 4.66 -11.02
C ALA A 62 6.03 6.02 -10.93
N LEU A 63 7.26 6.14 -11.43
CA LEU A 63 7.99 7.41 -11.46
C LEU A 63 7.40 8.40 -12.48
N LEU A 64 6.81 7.90 -13.57
CA LEU A 64 6.15 8.73 -14.59
C LEU A 64 4.76 9.22 -14.16
N GLN A 65 4.02 8.41 -13.40
CA GLN A 65 2.65 8.74 -12.95
C GLN A 65 2.62 9.64 -11.70
N GLY A 66 3.79 9.98 -11.13
CA GLY A 66 3.88 10.56 -9.79
C GLY A 66 3.51 9.53 -8.70
N PRO A 67 3.60 9.87 -7.40
CA PRO A 67 3.26 8.94 -6.33
C PRO A 67 1.83 8.43 -6.50
N ARG A 68 1.68 7.22 -7.06
CA ARG A 68 0.41 6.51 -7.09
C ARG A 68 0.08 6.21 -5.64
N PRO A 69 -1.06 6.68 -5.09
CA PRO A 69 -1.47 6.30 -3.75
C PRO A 69 -1.39 4.77 -3.65
N PRO A 70 -0.80 4.22 -2.57
CA PRO A 70 -0.65 2.79 -2.43
C PRO A 70 -2.04 2.19 -2.68
N SER A 71 -2.15 1.30 -3.67
CA SER A 71 -3.38 0.54 -3.86
C SER A 71 -3.73 -0.01 -2.47
N PRO A 72 -4.93 0.28 -1.94
CA PRO A 72 -5.33 -0.30 -0.67
C PRO A 72 -5.10 -1.82 -0.76
N PRO A 73 -4.62 -2.46 0.32
CA PRO A 73 -4.45 -3.90 0.33
C PRO A 73 -5.76 -4.50 -0.19
N ALA A 74 -5.64 -5.37 -1.20
CA ALA A 74 -6.79 -6.02 -1.80
C ALA A 74 -7.65 -6.60 -0.67
N VAL A 75 -8.83 -6.02 -0.50
CA VAL A 75 -9.94 -6.37 0.40
C VAL A 75 -9.69 -6.14 1.91
N ALA A 76 -10.30 -5.08 2.44
CA ALA A 76 -11.10 -5.22 3.65
C ALA A 76 -12.56 -5.00 3.22
N PRO A 77 -13.51 -5.87 3.57
CA PRO A 77 -14.92 -5.59 3.29
C PRO A 77 -15.26 -4.27 3.97
N THR A 78 -15.78 -3.33 3.20
CA THR A 78 -16.42 -2.13 3.71
C THR A 78 -17.61 -2.58 4.56
N THR A 79 -17.40 -2.81 5.86
CA THR A 79 -18.49 -2.72 6.83
C THR A 79 -18.81 -1.25 6.92
N VAL A 80 -19.73 -0.80 6.09
CA VAL A 80 -20.40 0.47 6.30
C VAL A 80 -21.26 0.27 7.55
N ASP A 81 -20.74 0.69 8.70
CA ASP A 81 -21.55 0.84 9.91
C ASP A 81 -22.42 2.08 9.70
N PHE A 82 -23.64 1.86 9.23
CA PHE A 82 -24.68 2.87 9.21
C PHE A 82 -25.52 2.72 10.49
N PRO A 83 -25.30 3.49 11.57
CA PRO A 83 -26.29 3.59 12.63
C PRO A 83 -27.31 4.65 12.23
N MET A 84 -28.29 4.27 11.41
CA MET A 84 -29.53 5.02 11.29
C MET A 84 -30.59 4.35 12.18
N VAL A 85 -31.09 5.14 13.14
CA VAL A 85 -32.39 5.04 13.82
C VAL A 85 -32.63 3.87 14.78
N GLU A 86 -31.95 3.89 15.93
CA GLU A 86 -32.57 3.33 17.14
C GLU A 86 -33.00 4.44 18.11
N ARG A 87 -34.26 4.83 17.93
CA ARG A 87 -35.26 4.98 19.00
C ARG A 87 -34.81 5.78 20.22
N LEU A 88 -35.14 7.06 20.21
CA LEU A 88 -36.24 7.64 21.00
C LEU A 88 -36.74 6.93 22.28
N GLU A 89 -35.90 6.36 23.13
CA GLU A 89 -36.34 5.72 24.41
C GLU A 89 -35.41 6.09 25.59
N GLN A 90 -34.78 7.28 25.58
CA GLN A 90 -33.96 7.78 26.71
C GLN A 90 -34.41 9.13 27.28
N SER A 91 -35.68 9.52 27.12
CA SER A 91 -36.26 10.57 27.97
C SER A 91 -36.65 9.97 29.32
N THR A 92 -35.64 9.55 30.08
CA THR A 92 -35.75 9.35 31.52
C THR A 92 -36.04 10.71 32.15
N SER A 93 -37.31 10.91 32.47
CA SER A 93 -37.83 11.51 33.69
C SER A 93 -36.80 12.31 34.51
N LEU A 94 -36.88 13.65 34.40
CA LEU A 94 -36.26 14.59 35.32
C LEU A 94 -37.31 15.60 35.78
N GLY A 95 -37.56 15.64 37.10
CA GLY A 95 -38.42 16.64 37.75
C GLY A 95 -39.44 16.00 38.68
N ALA A 96 -39.01 15.35 39.76
CA ALA A 96 -38.85 16.01 41.05
C ALA A 96 -40.15 16.66 41.58
N ALA A 97 -40.78 15.92 42.50
CA ALA A 97 -41.33 16.39 43.76
C ALA A 97 -42.02 17.77 43.76
N ARG A 98 -43.35 17.73 43.91
CA ARG A 98 -44.03 18.72 44.76
C ARG A 98 -44.98 18.02 45.72
N TYR A 99 -44.80 18.46 46.96
CA TYR A 99 -45.43 18.14 48.23
C TYR A 99 -46.95 18.37 48.26
N SER A 100 -47.57 17.71 49.25
CA SER A 100 -48.82 18.06 49.97
C SER A 100 -50.13 17.56 49.34
N ALA A 101 -50.87 16.63 49.97
CA ALA A 101 -51.56 16.62 51.28
C ALA A 101 -53.02 17.04 51.15
#